data_AF-A0A401Y5P2-F1
#
_entry.id   AF-A0A401Y5P2-F1
#
_cell.length_a   1.000
_cell.length_b   1.000
_cell.length_c   1.000
_cell.angle_alpha   90.00
_cell.angle_beta   90.00
_cell.angle_gamma   90.00
#
_symmetry.space_group_name_H-M   'P 1'
#
loop_
_entity.id
_entity.type
_entity.pdbx_description
1 polymer ?
#
loop_
_entity_poly.entity_id
_entity_poly.type
_entity_poly.pdbx_seq_one_letter_code
_entity_poly.pdbx_strand_id
1 'polypeptide(L)' 'MDQVEERGGLYQDRAVREIIREFGLEWSYVNANGNRAIDKRILAAFLEISEQVVIWNRGARAWRKRRSHHRAGRLQD' A
#
# COMPACT_ATOMS: atom_id res chain seq x y z
N MET A 1 -0.23 10.46 3.94
CA MET A 1 -0.41 9.65 5.16
C MET A 1 -1.84 9.75 5.68
N ASP A 2 -2.50 10.88 5.46
CA ASP A 2 -3.83 11.25 5.96
C ASP A 2 -4.90 10.16 5.81
N GLN A 3 -4.93 9.45 4.67
CA GLN A 3 -5.91 8.39 4.45
C GLN A 3 -5.77 7.18 5.40
N VAL A 4 -4.55 6.84 5.82
CA VAL A 4 -4.32 5.76 6.80
C VAL A 4 -4.73 6.22 8.20
N GLU A 5 -4.58 7.52 8.48
CA GLU A 5 -4.92 8.12 9.78
C GLU A 5 -6.44 8.29 9.96
N GLU A 6 -7.15 8.75 8.94
CA GLU A 6 -8.60 8.97 9.01
C GLU A 6 -9.41 7.67 9.00
N ARG A 7 -8.93 6.61 8.33
CA ARG A 7 -9.76 5.41 8.04
C ARG A 7 -9.22 4.10 8.60
N GLY A 8 -8.12 4.14 9.34
CA GLY A 8 -7.52 2.94 9.96
C GLY A 8 -6.81 2.00 8.99
N GLY A 9 -6.65 2.40 7.72
CA GLY A 9 -5.88 1.70 6.70
C GLY A 9 -6.17 2.19 5.26
N LEU A 10 -5.24 1.89 4.36
CA LEU A 10 -5.35 2.11 2.92
C LEU A 10 -5.39 0.76 2.21
N TYR A 11 -6.54 0.42 1.63
CA TYR A 11 -6.68 -0.80 0.84
C TYR A 11 -6.01 -0.69 -0.52
N GLN A 12 -5.45 -1.79 -1.00
CA GLN A 12 -4.70 -1.82 -2.27
C GLN A 12 -5.55 -1.45 -3.48
N ASP A 13 -6.79 -1.91 -3.55
CA ASP A 13 -7.70 -1.61 -4.65
C ASP A 13 -7.97 -0.10 -4.76
N ARG A 14 -8.14 0.57 -3.61
CA ARG A 14 -8.31 2.00 -3.53
C ARG A 14 -7.04 2.76 -3.92
N ALA A 15 -5.90 2.36 -3.37
CA ALA A 15 -4.62 2.97 -3.71
C ALA A 15 -4.33 2.86 -5.22
N VAL A 16 -4.57 1.69 -5.82
CA VAL A 16 -4.47 1.48 -7.26
C VAL A 16 -5.41 2.42 -8.03
N ARG A 17 -6.66 2.55 -7.60
CA ARG A 17 -7.65 3.42 -8.25
C ARG A 17 -7.26 4.89 -8.20
N GLU A 18 -6.79 5.37 -7.05
CA GLU A 18 -6.36 6.76 -6.87
C GLU A 18 -5.10 7.05 -7.69
N ILE A 19 -4.12 6.15 -7.69
CA ILE A 19 -2.92 6.29 -8.53
C ILE A 19 -3.28 6.37 -10.02
N ILE A 20 -4.19 5.51 -10.49
CA ILE A 20 -4.64 5.55 -11.89
C ILE A 20 -5.37 6.85 -12.21
N ARG A 21 -6.21 7.32 -11.28
CA ARG A 21 -7.00 8.54 -11.45
C ARG A 21 -6.12 9.78 -11.50
N GLU A 22 -5.07 9.84 -10.70
CA GLU A 22 -4.21 11.03 -10.56
C GLU A 22 -3.01 11.02 -11.53
N PHE A 23 -2.41 9.84 -11.76
CA PHE A 23 -1.15 9.72 -12.50
C PHE A 23 -1.25 8.88 -13.77
N GLY A 24 -2.38 8.22 -14.02
CA GLY A 24 -2.60 7.43 -15.22
C GLY A 24 -2.33 5.93 -15.06
N LEU A 25 -2.74 5.16 -16.07
CA LEU A 25 -2.72 3.69 -16.06
C LEU A 25 -1.31 3.08 -16.08
N GLU A 26 -0.31 3.83 -16.56
CA GLU A 26 1.09 3.39 -16.71
C GLU A 26 1.76 3.03 -15.38
N TRP A 27 1.23 3.54 -14.26
CA TRP A 27 1.71 3.24 -12.90
C TRP A 27 1.00 2.05 -12.26
N SER A 28 0.31 1.25 -13.07
CA SER A 28 -0.38 0.03 -12.65
C SER A 28 -0.09 -1.12 -13.61
N TYR A 29 -0.16 -2.35 -13.12
CA TYR A 29 -0.06 -3.55 -13.93
C TYR A 29 -1.13 -4.57 -13.55
N VAL A 30 -1.45 -5.48 -14.46
CA VAL A 30 -2.30 -6.63 -14.16
C VAL A 30 -1.41 -7.79 -13.75
N ASN A 31 -1.60 -8.32 -12.54
CA ASN A 31 -0.82 -9.46 -12.06
C ASN A 31 -1.28 -10.78 -12.72
N ALA A 32 -0.56 -11.87 -12.48
CA ALA A 32 -0.86 -13.19 -13.05
C ALA A 32 -2.28 -13.71 -12.71
N ASN A 33 -2.91 -13.17 -11.66
CA ASN A 33 -4.25 -13.53 -11.23
C ASN A 33 -5.33 -12.60 -11.82
N GLY A 34 -5.01 -11.76 -12.80
CA GLY A 34 -5.94 -10.81 -13.40
C GLY A 34 -6.27 -9.58 -12.53
N ASN A 35 -5.63 -9.42 -11.38
CA ASN A 35 -5.89 -8.28 -10.49
C ASN A 35 -4.96 -7.11 -10.83
N ARG A 36 -5.51 -5.90 -10.83
CA ARG A 36 -4.72 -4.68 -11.02
C ARG A 36 -3.95 -4.33 -9.75
N ALA A 37 -2.66 -4.05 -9.90
CA ALA A 37 -1.72 -3.75 -8.83
C ALA A 37 -0.88 -2.50 -9.17
N ILE A 38 -0.27 -1.92 -8.15
CA ILE A 38 0.60 -0.73 -8.27
C ILE A 38 1.94 -1.15 -8.88
N ASP A 39 2.48 -0.36 -9.82
CA ASP A 39 3.83 -0.58 -10.37
C ASP A 39 4.86 -0.76 -9.24
N LYS A 40 5.73 -1.76 -9.41
CA LYS A 40 6.69 -2.17 -8.38
C LYS A 40 7.66 -1.05 -7.99
N ARG A 41 7.98 -0.11 -8.90
CA ARG A 41 8.86 1.04 -8.64
C ARG A 41 8.19 2.04 -7.71
N ILE A 42 6.91 2.35 -7.96
CA ILE A 42 6.11 3.21 -7.09
C ILE A 42 5.92 2.55 -5.73
N LEU A 43 5.62 1.25 -5.73
CA LEU A 43 5.50 0.50 -4.48
C LEU A 43 6.80 0.52 -3.67
N ALA A 44 7.96 0.34 -4.32
CA ALA A 44 9.25 0.40 -3.65
C ALA A 44 9.53 1.79 -3.05
N ALA A 45 9.35 2.85 -3.84
CA ALA A 45 9.53 4.23 -3.37
C ALA A 45 8.58 4.57 -2.21
N PHE A 46 7.30 4.19 -2.34
CA PHE A 46 6.32 4.37 -1.27
C PHE A 46 6.73 3.64 0.01
N LEU A 47 7.19 2.39 -0.10
CA LEU A 47 7.62 1.61 1.05
C LEU A 47 8.84 2.23 1.73
N GLU A 48 9.82 2.71 0.97
CA GLU A 48 11.02 3.36 1.51
C GLU A 48 10.68 4.59 2.36
N ILE A 49 9.77 5.44 1.89
CA ILE A 49 9.38 6.66 2.64
C ILE A 49 8.38 6.39 3.77
N SER A 50 7.66 5.26 3.74
CA SER A 50 6.54 5.00 4.65
C SER A 50 6.78 3.86 5.63
N GLU A 51 7.89 3.12 5.54
CA GLU A 51 8.14 1.91 6.33
C GLU A 51 8.10 2.12 7.85
N GLN A 52 8.41 3.33 8.33
CA GLN A 52 8.37 3.65 9.76
C GLN A 52 6.95 3.99 10.25
N VAL A 53 6.03 4.31 9.33
CA VAL A 53 4.70 4.84 9.65
C VAL A 53 3.59 3.85 9.31
N VAL A 54 3.77 3.05 8.27
CA VAL A 54 2.79 2.06 7.82
C VAL A 54 3.41 0.68 7.66
N ILE A 55 2.58 -0.34 7.89
CA ILE A 55 2.90 -1.75 7.70
C ILE A 55 1.96 -2.34 6.66
N TRP A 56 2.45 -3.30 5.88
CA TRP A 56 1.59 -4.07 4.97
C TRP A 56 0.96 -5.24 5.73
N ASN A 57 -0.36 -5.25 5.83
CA ASN A 57 -1.11 -6.40 6.34
C ASN A 57 -1.55 -7.28 5.15
N ARG A 58 -1.03 -8.50 5.09
CA ARG A 58 -1.27 -9.42 3.97
C ARG A 58 -2.70 -9.94 3.93
N GLY A 59 -3.31 -10.22 5.09
CA GLY A 59 -4.68 -10.73 5.18
C GLY A 59 -5.71 -9.72 4.69
N ALA A 60 -5.56 -8.45 5.08
CA ALA A 60 -6.42 -7.35 4.69
C ALA A 60 -6.08 -6.73 3.33
N ARG A 61 -4.92 -7.06 2.74
CA ARG A 61 -4.36 -6.42 1.53
C ARG A 61 -4.38 -4.89 1.64
N ALA A 62 -3.93 -4.39 2.79
CA ALA A 62 -4.00 -2.98 3.13
C ALA A 62 -2.75 -2.53 3.90
N TRP A 63 -2.36 -1.27 3.69
CA TRP A 63 -1.41 -0.58 4.55
C TRP A 63 -2.13 -0.10 5.80
N ARG A 64 -1.60 -0.40 6.98
CA ARG A 64 -2.13 0.04 8.28
C ARG A 64 -1.08 0.82 9.04
N LYS A 65 -1.51 1.68 9.96
CA LYS A 65 -0.58 2.44 10.81
C LYS A 65 0.29 1.48 11.62
N ARG A 66 1.60 1.68 11.58
CA ARG A 66 2.53 0.98 12.47
C ARG A 66 2.25 1.43 13.91
N ARG A 67 2.02 0.47 14.79
CA ARG A 67 1.95 0.67 16.25
C ARG A 67 3.26 0.25 16.91
N SER A 68 3.52 0.77 18.11
CA SER A 68 4.77 0.57 18.86
C SER A 68 5.12 -0.89 19.15
N HIS A 69 4.11 -1.76 19.23
CA HIS A 69 4.26 -3.19 19.51
C HIS A 69 4.45 -4.07 18.25
N HIS A 70 4.48 -3.49 17.05
CA HIS A 70 4.84 -4.26 15.85
C HIS A 70 6.34 -4.47 15.78
N ARG A 71 6.76 -5.71 15.53
CA ARG A 71 8.17 -6.05 15.34
C ARG A 71 8.77 -5.25 14.17
N ALA A 72 10.08 -5.02 14.23
CA ALA A 72 10.84 -4.53 13.09
C ALA A 72 10.61 -5.46 11.90
N GLY A 73 10.23 -4.89 10.76
CA GLY A 73 9.81 -5.66 9.58
C GLY A 73 8.59 -5.08 8.87
N ARG A 74 8.45 -5.43 7.60
CA ARG A 74 7.46 -4.88 6.66
C ARG A 74 6.14 -5.67 6.63
N LEU A 75 6.20 -6.94 7.00
CA LEU A 75 5.09 -7.88 7.01
C LEU A 75 4.60 -8.05 8.45
N GLN A 76 3.30 -7.91 8.66
CA GLN A 76 2.64 -8.32 9.90
C GLN A 76 1.46 -9.23 9.50
N ASP A 77 1.35 -10.38 10.18
CA ASP A 77 0.24 -11.33 10.00
C ASP A 77 -1.09 -10.68 10.43
#